data_AF-A0A9D1N6R9-F1
#
_entry.id   AF-A0A9D1N6R9-F1
#
_cell.length_a   1.000
_cell.length_b   1.000
_cell.length_c   1.000
_cell.angle_alpha   90.00
_cell.angle_beta   90.00
_cell.angle_gamma   90.00
#
_symmetry.space_group_name_H-M   'P 1'
#
loop_
_entity.id
_entity.type
_entity.pdbx_description
1 polymer ?
#
loop_
_entity_poly.entity_id
_entity_poly.type
_entity_poly.pdbx_seq_one_letter_code
_entity_poly.pdbx_strand_id
1 'polypeptide(L)'
;MKARENMTVIKKNRKVIAVICAWLMAIAIFMVYTADKSYGADILGSIKDGNFRNYIERSFDFDHDGQITQQDVDRVTVMDVDNADIESLEGIEIFANLKELSCRGNHLTELDLKGNTKLEKLNCESNDITLLDLSGNPELTDLNCYGNELSALDVSGNTKLKNFQCGDNSFSTIDLSRNTALESFAYIGGSLEQIDLSHNTELRSLWITAAPLKSLDLSNNDKLEAIVCTWTEIRTLDLRDKPYLQGENVNVSYNEMISLHSDIPHGSEVSAYSERAINVDLPCGETSYDLRKIDPEIMPQYITGVSGGSVEDATVSGIYDGMELTYTYTENGVTLAAGIVFHVENDCPAEPSDETGGDGTGTGSGSVITGQDSGTENMELPDSIVSIEKVPETGDNTVTYAAAIIACIVLGGAATVLIGARKKKGM
;
A
#
# COMPACT_ATOMS: atom_id res chain seq x y z
N MET A 1 23.91 -45.17 82.73
CA MET A 1 24.85 -46.08 82.04
C MET A 1 24.70 -46.00 80.51
N LYS A 2 23.48 -46.15 79.95
CA LYS A 2 23.15 -45.95 78.51
C LYS A 2 23.70 -44.67 77.85
N ALA A 3 23.70 -43.52 78.54
CA ALA A 3 24.20 -42.26 77.98
C ALA A 3 25.74 -42.26 77.74
N ARG A 4 26.51 -42.98 78.56
CA ARG A 4 27.98 -43.10 78.41
C ARG A 4 28.36 -44.05 77.27
N GLU A 5 27.60 -45.14 77.08
CA GLU A 5 27.80 -46.07 75.96
C GLU A 5 27.50 -45.39 74.62
N ASN A 6 26.37 -44.67 74.51
CA ASN A 6 26.02 -43.92 73.30
C ASN A 6 27.07 -42.87 72.95
N MET A 7 27.62 -42.18 73.94
CA MET A 7 28.67 -41.16 73.73
C MET A 7 30.02 -41.77 73.31
N THR A 8 30.28 -43.03 73.68
CA THR A 8 31.51 -43.75 73.28
C THR A 8 31.40 -44.26 71.84
N VAL A 9 30.22 -44.73 71.42
CA VAL A 9 29.92 -45.13 70.04
C VAL A 9 29.99 -43.92 69.09
N ILE A 10 29.42 -42.77 69.49
CA ILE A 10 29.50 -41.53 68.71
C ILE A 10 30.96 -41.04 68.56
N LYS A 11 31.79 -41.17 69.61
CA LYS A 11 33.23 -40.85 69.51
C LYS A 11 33.99 -41.80 68.58
N LYS A 12 33.67 -43.10 68.61
CA LYS A 12 34.32 -44.12 67.76
C LYS A 12 33.98 -43.94 66.28
N ASN A 13 32.75 -43.53 65.98
CA ASN A 13 32.27 -43.35 64.61
C ASN A 13 32.33 -41.89 64.12
N ARG A 14 32.91 -40.97 64.90
CA ARG A 14 32.96 -39.53 64.58
C ARG A 14 33.62 -39.24 63.23
N LYS A 15 34.64 -40.02 62.85
CA LYS A 15 35.29 -39.92 61.53
C LYS A 15 34.38 -40.40 60.40
N VAL A 16 33.63 -41.49 60.60
CA VAL A 16 32.70 -42.04 59.61
C VAL A 16 31.53 -41.08 59.39
N ILE A 17 30.97 -40.54 60.48
CA ILE A 17 29.90 -39.53 60.43
C ILE A 17 30.39 -38.25 59.72
N ALA A 18 31.62 -37.80 60.00
CA ALA A 18 32.20 -36.63 59.32
C ALA A 18 32.38 -36.85 57.81
N VAL A 19 32.81 -38.05 57.39
CA VAL A 19 32.94 -38.40 55.96
C VAL A 19 31.56 -38.44 55.28
N ILE A 20 30.55 -39.02 55.94
CA ILE A 20 29.17 -39.05 55.41
C ILE A 20 28.62 -37.63 55.29
N CYS A 21 28.78 -36.77 56.30
CA CYS A 21 28.34 -35.37 56.22
C CYS A 21 29.09 -34.57 55.15
N ALA A 22 30.39 -34.81 54.95
CA ALA A 22 31.16 -34.18 53.89
C ALA A 22 30.70 -34.63 52.49
N TRP A 23 30.38 -35.92 52.32
CA TRP A 23 29.78 -36.44 51.10
C TRP A 23 28.39 -35.88 50.83
N LEU A 24 27.53 -35.77 51.85
CA LEU A 24 26.21 -35.17 51.71
C LEU A 24 26.30 -33.67 51.39
N MET A 25 27.23 -32.93 51.99
CA MET A 25 27.49 -31.54 51.62
C MET A 25 28.05 -31.41 50.21
N ALA A 26 28.95 -32.29 49.78
CA ALA A 26 29.46 -32.29 48.42
C ALA A 26 28.37 -32.62 47.39
N ILE A 27 27.46 -33.54 47.71
CA ILE A 27 26.29 -33.85 46.87
C ILE A 27 25.32 -32.66 46.85
N ALA A 28 25.06 -32.01 47.98
CA ALA A 28 24.21 -30.82 48.03
C ALA A 28 24.82 -29.65 47.25
N ILE A 29 26.13 -29.41 47.38
CA ILE A 29 26.86 -28.40 46.60
C ILE A 29 26.85 -28.77 45.13
N PHE A 30 27.03 -30.05 44.76
CA PHE A 30 26.95 -30.51 43.38
C PHE A 30 25.53 -30.35 42.82
N MET A 31 24.49 -30.68 43.58
CA MET A 31 23.09 -30.48 43.20
C MET A 31 22.76 -28.99 43.02
N VAL A 32 23.23 -28.12 43.92
CA VAL A 32 23.11 -26.66 43.78
C VAL A 32 23.90 -26.16 42.56
N TYR A 33 25.12 -26.67 42.34
CA TYR A 33 25.96 -26.29 41.20
C TYR A 33 25.42 -26.81 39.85
N THR A 34 24.71 -27.95 39.84
CA THR A 34 23.99 -28.44 38.66
C THR A 34 22.64 -27.76 38.46
N ALA A 35 21.98 -27.31 39.53
CA ALA A 35 20.77 -26.50 39.45
C ALA A 35 21.07 -25.10 38.91
N ASP A 36 22.21 -24.52 39.30
CA ASP A 36 22.73 -23.24 38.77
C ASP A 36 23.19 -23.34 37.30
N LYS A 37 23.37 -24.57 36.78
CA LYS A 37 23.60 -24.84 35.35
C LYS A 37 22.36 -25.34 34.60
N SER A 38 21.18 -25.34 35.23
CA SER A 38 19.92 -25.55 34.51
C SER A 38 19.34 -24.26 33.94
N TYR A 39 20.01 -23.12 34.11
CA TYR A 39 19.80 -21.96 33.24
C TYR A 39 20.26 -22.37 31.85
N GLY A 40 19.32 -22.85 31.03
CA GLY A 40 19.49 -22.95 29.59
C GLY A 40 20.02 -21.61 29.06
N ALA A 41 20.76 -21.64 27.96
CA ALA A 41 21.16 -20.42 27.29
C ALA A 41 19.93 -19.48 27.18
N ASP A 42 20.07 -18.21 27.58
CA ASP A 42 19.00 -17.22 27.48
C ASP A 42 18.52 -17.19 26.02
N ILE A 43 17.38 -17.84 25.77
CA ILE A 43 16.84 -18.00 24.41
C ILE A 43 16.44 -16.66 23.81
N LEU A 44 16.20 -15.66 24.66
CA LEU A 44 15.93 -14.28 24.29
C LEU A 44 17.22 -13.45 24.16
N GLY A 45 18.40 -14.07 24.23
CA GLY A 45 19.68 -13.36 24.22
C GLY A 45 19.91 -12.52 22.95
N SER A 46 19.29 -12.87 21.83
CA SER A 46 19.27 -12.08 20.58
C SER A 46 18.31 -10.89 20.62
N ILE A 47 17.30 -10.91 21.49
CA ILE A 47 16.25 -9.89 21.54
C ILE A 47 16.73 -8.68 22.33
N LYS A 48 17.02 -7.58 21.62
CA LYS A 48 17.58 -6.34 22.17
C LYS A 48 16.52 -5.30 22.51
N ASP A 49 15.46 -5.23 21.73
CA ASP A 49 14.36 -4.30 21.97
C ASP A 49 13.65 -4.66 23.28
N GLY A 50 13.60 -3.69 24.20
CA GLY A 50 13.03 -3.89 25.53
C GLY A 50 11.52 -4.09 25.50
N ASN A 51 10.80 -3.43 24.59
CA ASN A 51 9.35 -3.56 24.47
C ASN A 51 8.99 -4.92 23.86
N PHE A 52 9.72 -5.34 22.83
CA PHE A 52 9.56 -6.66 22.23
C PHE A 52 9.90 -7.78 23.22
N ARG A 53 11.01 -7.65 23.95
CA ARG A 53 11.38 -8.61 24.99
C ARG A 53 10.32 -8.70 26.08
N ASN A 54 9.85 -7.56 26.59
CA ASN A 54 8.80 -7.52 27.61
C ASN A 54 7.49 -8.13 27.12
N TYR A 55 7.15 -7.95 25.83
CA TYR A 55 5.98 -8.58 25.24
C TYR A 55 6.09 -10.10 25.29
N ILE A 56 7.25 -10.64 24.86
CA ILE A 56 7.51 -12.08 24.85
C ILE A 56 7.46 -12.67 26.25
N GLU A 57 8.18 -12.06 27.20
CA GLU A 57 8.23 -12.52 28.59
C GLU A 57 6.84 -12.54 29.26
N ARG A 58 5.94 -11.63 28.86
CA ARG A 58 4.56 -11.58 29.40
C ARG A 58 3.58 -12.50 28.69
N SER A 59 3.75 -12.70 27.39
CA SER A 59 2.73 -13.34 26.54
C SER A 59 3.02 -14.82 26.29
N PHE A 60 4.30 -15.20 26.31
CA PHE A 60 4.74 -16.53 25.91
C PHE A 60 5.38 -17.35 27.03
N ASP A 61 5.39 -16.86 28.27
CA ASP A 61 5.64 -17.70 29.45
C ASP A 61 4.39 -18.53 29.78
N PHE A 62 4.20 -19.66 29.10
CA PHE A 62 2.94 -20.40 29.17
C PHE A 62 2.77 -21.18 30.47
N ASP A 63 3.86 -21.60 31.11
CA ASP A 63 3.82 -22.29 32.40
C ASP A 63 3.99 -21.35 33.61
N HIS A 64 4.26 -20.06 33.35
CA HIS A 64 4.35 -18.97 34.32
C HIS A 64 5.48 -19.20 35.33
N ASP A 65 6.57 -19.84 34.90
CA ASP A 65 7.73 -20.13 35.75
C ASP A 65 8.78 -19.01 35.74
N GLY A 66 8.56 -17.97 34.93
CA GLY A 66 9.44 -16.82 34.76
C GLY A 66 10.61 -17.05 33.80
N GLN A 67 10.62 -18.15 33.05
CA GLN A 67 11.62 -18.46 32.04
C GLN A 67 10.94 -18.75 30.70
N ILE A 68 11.48 -18.17 29.63
CA ILE A 68 11.09 -18.57 28.28
C ILE A 68 11.97 -19.73 27.82
N THR A 69 11.34 -20.86 27.52
CA THR A 69 12.02 -22.07 27.05
C THR A 69 11.77 -22.32 25.56
N GLN A 70 12.49 -23.28 24.97
CA GLN A 70 12.20 -23.71 23.60
C GLN A 70 10.78 -24.26 23.46
N GLN A 71 10.22 -24.91 24.50
CA GLN A 71 8.86 -25.42 24.45
C GLN A 71 7.84 -24.28 24.33
N ASP A 72 8.13 -23.14 24.95
CA ASP A 72 7.30 -21.95 24.85
C ASP A 72 7.37 -21.35 23.45
N VAL A 73 8.58 -21.13 22.94
CA VAL A 73 8.84 -20.63 21.60
C VAL A 73 8.19 -21.53 20.53
N ASP A 74 8.31 -22.85 20.66
CA ASP A 74 7.75 -23.83 19.71
C ASP A 74 6.21 -23.78 19.63
N ARG A 75 5.54 -23.29 20.69
CA ARG A 75 4.08 -23.17 20.74
C ARG A 75 3.56 -21.89 20.09
N VAL A 76 4.42 -20.89 19.88
CA VAL A 76 4.02 -19.61 19.28
C VAL A 76 3.78 -19.80 17.79
N THR A 77 2.54 -19.56 17.38
CA THR A 77 2.10 -19.60 15.98
C THR A 77 1.52 -18.27 15.51
N VAL A 78 1.14 -17.41 16.45
CA VAL A 78 0.59 -16.07 16.21
C VAL A 78 1.28 -15.09 17.15
N MET A 79 1.68 -13.94 16.62
CA MET A 79 2.30 -12.85 17.38
C MET A 79 1.69 -11.53 16.93
N ASP A 80 1.14 -10.78 17.88
CA ASP A 80 0.54 -9.46 17.66
C ASP A 80 1.22 -8.46 18.60
N VAL A 81 2.11 -7.66 18.02
CA VAL A 81 2.90 -6.62 18.70
C VAL A 81 2.58 -5.24 18.15
N ASP A 82 1.32 -5.03 17.76
CA ASP A 82 0.85 -3.75 17.22
C ASP A 82 0.98 -2.60 18.23
N ASN A 83 1.41 -1.42 17.77
CA ASN A 83 1.47 -0.17 18.54
C ASN A 83 2.20 -0.32 19.90
N ALA A 84 3.32 -1.05 19.89
CA ALA A 84 4.06 -1.42 21.09
C ALA A 84 5.33 -0.59 21.30
N ASP A 85 5.51 0.48 20.51
CA ASP A 85 6.71 1.32 20.47
C ASP A 85 7.99 0.46 20.28
N ILE A 86 7.93 -0.53 19.39
CA ILE A 86 9.06 -1.42 19.07
C ILE A 86 9.90 -0.82 17.94
N GLU A 87 11.22 -0.80 18.12
CA GLU A 87 12.19 -0.32 17.13
C GLU A 87 12.84 -1.49 16.36
N SER A 88 12.88 -2.70 16.95
CA SER A 88 13.46 -3.87 16.31
C SER A 88 12.80 -5.19 16.73
N LEU A 89 12.58 -6.07 15.75
CA LEU A 89 12.18 -7.46 15.95
C LEU A 89 13.36 -8.45 15.86
N GLU A 90 14.61 -7.99 16.02
CA GLU A 90 15.78 -8.87 16.10
C GLU A 90 15.54 -10.02 17.09
N GLY A 91 15.81 -11.25 16.66
CA GLY A 91 15.54 -12.47 17.42
C GLY A 91 14.20 -13.13 17.12
N ILE A 92 13.33 -12.55 16.27
CA ILE A 92 12.07 -13.17 15.86
C ILE A 92 12.25 -14.51 15.14
N GLU A 93 13.44 -14.78 14.59
CA GLU A 93 13.78 -16.02 13.91
C GLU A 93 13.75 -17.26 14.84
N ILE A 94 13.79 -17.08 16.16
CA ILE A 94 13.64 -18.19 17.12
C ILE A 94 12.23 -18.80 17.05
N PHE A 95 11.22 -18.01 16.67
CA PHE A 95 9.82 -18.45 16.54
C PHE A 95 9.58 -19.15 15.18
N ALA A 96 10.27 -20.27 14.97
CA ALA A 96 10.25 -21.02 13.69
C ALA A 96 8.87 -21.62 13.31
N ASN A 97 7.91 -21.66 14.26
CA ASN A 97 6.53 -22.11 14.02
C ASN A 97 5.54 -20.95 13.81
N LEU A 98 6.02 -19.70 13.77
CA LEU A 98 5.19 -18.53 13.54
C LEU A 98 4.52 -18.58 12.17
N LYS A 99 3.19 -18.42 12.17
CA LYS A 99 2.31 -18.42 10.99
C LYS A 99 1.70 -17.05 10.75
N GLU A 100 1.43 -16.29 11.80
CA GLU A 100 0.83 -14.96 11.70
C GLU A 100 1.63 -13.97 12.53
N LEU A 101 2.05 -12.88 11.90
CA LEU A 101 2.74 -11.76 12.55
C LEU A 101 2.01 -10.46 12.23
N SER A 102 1.60 -9.74 13.27
CA SER A 102 1.22 -8.33 13.19
C SER A 102 2.19 -7.51 14.02
N CYS A 103 2.82 -6.52 13.39
CA CYS A 103 3.73 -5.56 14.02
C CYS A 103 3.40 -4.13 13.58
N ARG A 104 2.12 -3.85 13.34
CA ARG A 104 1.64 -2.58 12.80
C ARG A 104 1.85 -1.42 13.76
N GLY A 105 2.15 -0.24 13.23
CA GLY A 105 2.22 0.99 14.02
C GLY A 105 3.39 1.01 14.99
N ASN A 106 4.55 0.51 14.56
CA ASN A 106 5.80 0.53 15.33
C ASN A 106 6.83 1.41 14.59
N HIS A 107 8.10 1.35 15.00
CA HIS A 107 9.21 2.12 14.44
C HIS A 107 10.25 1.22 13.78
N LEU A 108 9.79 0.13 13.15
CA LEU A 108 10.69 -0.83 12.50
C LEU A 108 11.29 -0.21 11.24
N THR A 109 12.62 -0.16 11.18
CA THR A 109 13.36 0.25 9.97
C THR A 109 13.81 -0.94 9.11
N GLU A 110 13.89 -2.11 9.74
CA GLU A 110 14.20 -3.40 9.13
C GLU A 110 13.27 -4.50 9.69
N LEU A 111 13.02 -5.52 8.87
CA LEU A 111 12.23 -6.67 9.26
C LEU A 111 12.79 -7.93 8.58
N ASP A 112 13.62 -8.68 9.31
CA ASP A 112 14.16 -9.97 8.84
C ASP A 112 13.24 -11.13 9.26
N LEU A 113 12.61 -11.76 8.27
CA LEU A 113 11.69 -12.89 8.47
C LEU A 113 12.20 -14.18 7.80
N LYS A 114 13.49 -14.26 7.45
CA LYS A 114 14.07 -15.41 6.74
C LYS A 114 13.95 -16.72 7.52
N GLY A 115 13.97 -16.66 8.85
CA GLY A 115 13.78 -17.81 9.73
C GLY A 115 12.32 -18.27 9.84
N ASN A 116 11.36 -17.39 9.57
CA ASN A 116 9.92 -17.63 9.76
C ASN A 116 9.30 -18.25 8.50
N THR A 117 9.87 -19.37 8.04
CA THR A 117 9.51 -20.04 6.76
C THR A 117 8.07 -20.56 6.67
N LYS A 118 7.36 -20.62 7.80
CA LYS A 118 5.94 -21.03 7.90
C LYS A 118 4.97 -19.86 7.96
N LEU A 119 5.45 -18.63 7.79
CA LEU A 119 4.62 -17.42 7.85
C LEU A 119 3.61 -17.43 6.71
N GLU A 120 2.34 -17.38 7.08
CA GLU A 120 1.16 -17.36 6.21
C GLU A 120 0.58 -15.92 6.13
N LYS A 121 0.65 -15.16 7.22
CA LYS A 121 0.14 -13.78 7.29
C LYS A 121 1.16 -12.83 7.87
N LEU A 122 1.36 -11.71 7.19
CA LEU A 122 2.21 -10.61 7.63
C LEU A 122 1.46 -9.28 7.56
N ASN A 123 1.38 -8.59 8.69
CA ASN A 123 0.99 -7.19 8.77
C ASN A 123 2.12 -6.37 9.39
N CYS A 124 2.82 -5.61 8.56
CA CYS A 124 3.86 -4.65 8.96
C CYS A 124 3.49 -3.20 8.62
N GLU A 125 2.19 -2.92 8.54
CA GLU A 125 1.64 -1.60 8.22
C GLU A 125 2.16 -0.49 9.15
N SER A 126 2.35 0.72 8.64
CA SER A 126 2.71 1.91 9.43
C SER A 126 3.99 1.69 10.24
N ASN A 127 5.09 1.46 9.54
CA ASN A 127 6.45 1.39 10.07
C ASN A 127 7.37 2.22 9.15
N ASP A 128 8.67 2.23 9.43
CA ASP A 128 9.68 2.96 8.66
C ASP A 128 10.55 2.00 7.81
N ILE A 129 9.97 0.87 7.35
CA ILE A 129 10.72 -0.20 6.69
C ILE A 129 11.16 0.24 5.29
N THR A 130 12.47 0.18 5.04
CA THR A 130 13.06 0.58 3.75
C THR A 130 13.29 -0.58 2.78
N LEU A 131 13.45 -1.81 3.32
CA LEU A 131 13.65 -3.05 2.58
C LEU A 131 12.90 -4.19 3.26
N LEU A 132 12.10 -4.93 2.49
CA LEU A 132 11.38 -6.11 2.94
C LEU A 132 11.69 -7.30 2.02
N ASP A 133 12.46 -8.27 2.51
CA ASP A 133 12.82 -9.50 1.77
C ASP A 133 11.90 -10.65 2.21
N LEU A 134 10.96 -11.02 1.34
CA LEU A 134 9.98 -12.08 1.58
C LEU A 134 10.33 -13.41 0.87
N SER A 135 11.56 -13.54 0.35
CA SER A 135 12.01 -14.75 -0.37
C SER A 135 12.05 -15.99 0.53
N GLY A 136 12.16 -15.81 1.84
CA GLY A 136 12.11 -16.86 2.85
C GLY A 136 10.71 -17.31 3.26
N ASN A 137 9.64 -16.65 2.76
CA ASN A 137 8.27 -16.84 3.25
C ASN A 137 7.31 -17.32 2.12
N PRO A 138 7.57 -18.49 1.49
CA PRO A 138 6.80 -18.97 0.33
C PRO A 138 5.35 -19.36 0.65
N GLU A 139 5.01 -19.49 1.94
CA GLU A 139 3.67 -19.84 2.41
C GLU A 139 2.75 -18.62 2.62
N LEU A 140 3.24 -17.39 2.40
CA LEU A 140 2.44 -16.17 2.57
C LEU A 140 1.19 -16.18 1.69
N THR A 141 0.04 -16.00 2.34
CA THR A 141 -1.28 -15.81 1.73
C THR A 141 -1.79 -14.40 1.92
N ASP A 142 -1.35 -13.70 2.97
CA ASP A 142 -1.82 -12.37 3.32
C ASP A 142 -0.63 -11.45 3.65
N LEU A 143 -0.55 -10.31 2.95
CA LEU A 143 0.50 -9.31 3.15
C LEU A 143 -0.11 -7.91 3.21
N ASN A 144 0.13 -7.22 4.32
CA ASN A 144 -0.09 -5.78 4.44
C ASN A 144 1.22 -5.09 4.83
N CYS A 145 1.74 -4.28 3.92
CA CYS A 145 2.93 -3.45 4.12
C CYS A 145 2.65 -1.96 3.80
N TYR A 146 1.39 -1.54 3.90
CA TYR A 146 0.97 -0.15 3.67
C TYR A 146 1.67 0.82 4.63
N GLY A 147 2.02 2.02 4.16
CA GLY A 147 2.59 3.06 5.01
C GLY A 147 3.98 2.67 5.51
N ASN A 148 4.91 2.48 4.59
CA ASN A 148 6.32 2.20 4.86
C ASN A 148 7.19 3.03 3.89
N GLU A 149 8.51 2.87 3.95
CA GLU A 149 9.47 3.57 3.09
C GLU A 149 10.04 2.65 1.99
N LEU A 150 9.28 1.63 1.56
CA LEU A 150 9.76 0.65 0.58
C LEU A 150 9.98 1.32 -0.78
N SER A 151 11.21 1.21 -1.30
CA SER A 151 11.56 1.68 -2.66
C SER A 151 11.33 0.62 -3.74
N ALA A 152 11.23 -0.65 -3.34
CA ALA A 152 10.89 -1.80 -4.17
C ALA A 152 10.36 -2.93 -3.30
N LEU A 153 9.57 -3.82 -3.89
CA LEU A 153 9.06 -5.01 -3.22
C LEU A 153 8.96 -6.15 -4.25
N ASP A 154 9.65 -7.27 -3.97
CA ASP A 154 9.59 -8.48 -4.78
C ASP A 154 8.70 -9.53 -4.08
N VAL A 155 7.54 -9.80 -4.67
CA VAL A 155 6.58 -10.83 -4.21
C VAL A 155 6.51 -12.03 -5.17
N SER A 156 7.47 -12.16 -6.09
CA SER A 156 7.47 -13.20 -7.13
C SER A 156 7.59 -14.62 -6.57
N GLY A 157 8.22 -14.77 -5.40
CA GLY A 157 8.32 -16.02 -4.65
C GLY A 157 7.05 -16.39 -3.86
N ASN A 158 6.17 -15.42 -3.59
CA ASN A 158 4.97 -15.60 -2.75
C ASN A 158 3.77 -15.98 -3.63
N THR A 159 3.90 -17.07 -4.38
CA THR A 159 2.90 -17.54 -5.37
C THR A 159 1.55 -17.93 -4.77
N LYS A 160 1.47 -18.08 -3.45
CA LYS A 160 0.25 -18.35 -2.67
C LYS A 160 -0.48 -17.10 -2.20
N LEU A 161 0.05 -15.91 -2.47
CA LEU A 161 -0.51 -14.64 -2.02
C LEU A 161 -1.92 -14.45 -2.58
N LYS A 162 -2.88 -14.23 -1.69
CA LYS A 162 -4.31 -14.04 -1.97
C LYS A 162 -4.75 -12.61 -1.67
N ASN A 163 -4.26 -12.04 -0.58
CA ASN A 163 -4.62 -10.71 -0.12
C ASN A 163 -3.36 -9.86 -0.02
N PHE A 164 -3.33 -8.74 -0.74
CA PHE A 164 -2.15 -7.89 -0.78
C PHE A 164 -2.51 -6.41 -0.69
N GLN A 165 -1.92 -5.73 0.29
CA GLN A 165 -2.03 -4.29 0.49
C GLN A 165 -0.63 -3.65 0.63
N CYS A 166 -0.31 -2.69 -0.24
CA CYS A 166 1.06 -2.14 -0.31
C CYS A 166 1.16 -0.66 -0.72
N GLY A 167 0.09 0.12 -0.56
CA GLY A 167 0.12 1.57 -0.83
C GLY A 167 1.00 2.37 0.13
N ASP A 168 1.11 3.66 -0.11
CA ASP A 168 1.84 4.63 0.71
C ASP A 168 3.28 4.16 0.99
N ASN A 169 3.98 3.91 -0.12
CA ASN A 169 5.38 3.53 -0.18
C ASN A 169 6.07 4.34 -1.29
N SER A 170 7.38 4.19 -1.46
CA SER A 170 8.17 4.95 -2.43
C SER A 170 8.31 4.29 -3.81
N PHE A 171 7.78 3.08 -4.00
CA PHE A 171 7.79 2.42 -5.32
C PHE A 171 6.63 2.87 -6.21
N SER A 172 6.91 2.98 -7.51
CA SER A 172 5.94 3.37 -8.55
C SER A 172 5.45 2.19 -9.41
N THR A 173 5.99 0.99 -9.20
CA THR A 173 5.62 -0.23 -9.94
C THR A 173 5.62 -1.44 -9.01
N ILE A 174 4.80 -2.44 -9.33
CA ILE A 174 4.76 -3.73 -8.64
C ILE A 174 4.47 -4.83 -9.67
N ASP A 175 5.28 -5.88 -9.67
CA ASP A 175 5.08 -7.05 -10.52
C ASP A 175 4.25 -8.10 -9.78
N LEU A 176 3.03 -8.34 -10.26
CA LEU A 176 2.09 -9.33 -9.72
C LEU A 176 1.92 -10.55 -10.64
N SER A 177 2.75 -10.70 -11.67
CA SER A 177 2.60 -11.73 -12.71
C SER A 177 2.72 -13.17 -12.18
N ARG A 178 3.36 -13.35 -11.02
CA ARG A 178 3.52 -14.66 -10.35
C ARG A 178 2.45 -14.93 -9.29
N ASN A 179 1.72 -13.92 -8.85
CA ASN A 179 0.71 -14.02 -7.80
C ASN A 179 -0.66 -14.37 -8.41
N THR A 180 -0.70 -15.45 -9.20
CA THR A 180 -1.90 -15.90 -9.93
C THR A 180 -3.08 -16.30 -9.02
N ALA A 181 -2.81 -16.55 -7.74
CA ALA A 181 -3.82 -16.83 -6.71
C ALA A 181 -4.40 -15.57 -6.03
N LEU A 182 -4.01 -14.36 -6.47
CA LEU A 182 -4.43 -13.11 -5.87
C LEU A 182 -5.94 -12.91 -6.04
N GLU A 183 -6.63 -12.77 -4.91
CA GLU A 183 -8.10 -12.60 -4.82
C GLU A 183 -8.45 -11.15 -4.45
N SER A 184 -7.59 -10.45 -3.70
CA SER A 184 -7.79 -9.05 -3.31
C SER A 184 -6.49 -8.25 -3.40
N PHE A 185 -6.54 -7.11 -4.09
CA PHE A 185 -5.43 -6.17 -4.20
C PHE A 185 -5.85 -4.76 -3.78
N ALA A 186 -5.07 -4.15 -2.89
CA ALA A 186 -5.26 -2.80 -2.40
C ALA A 186 -3.98 -1.96 -2.53
N TYR A 187 -4.09 -0.82 -3.20
CA TYR A 187 -3.06 0.20 -3.30
C TYR A 187 -3.66 1.57 -2.96
N ILE A 188 -3.23 2.16 -1.85
CA ILE A 188 -3.76 3.41 -1.31
C ILE A 188 -2.60 4.40 -1.17
N GLY A 189 -2.61 5.50 -1.91
CA GLY A 189 -1.54 6.48 -1.85
C GLY A 189 -0.25 6.02 -2.52
N GLY A 190 0.50 6.95 -3.09
CA GLY A 190 1.82 6.68 -3.66
C GLY A 190 1.92 7.09 -5.12
N SER A 191 2.88 6.49 -5.84
CA SER A 191 3.29 6.92 -7.18
C SER A 191 3.04 5.86 -8.26
N LEU A 192 2.04 4.98 -8.07
CA LEU A 192 1.71 3.93 -9.03
C LEU A 192 1.07 4.52 -10.30
N GLU A 193 1.83 4.53 -11.39
CA GLU A 193 1.36 5.04 -12.69
C GLU A 193 0.74 3.96 -13.58
N GLN A 194 1.14 2.70 -13.38
CA GLN A 194 0.73 1.55 -14.18
C GLN A 194 0.68 0.29 -13.34
N ILE A 195 -0.24 -0.61 -13.69
CA ILE A 195 -0.34 -1.95 -13.10
C ILE A 195 -0.79 -2.94 -14.17
N ASP A 196 -0.14 -4.10 -14.21
CA ASP A 196 -0.57 -5.24 -15.04
C ASP A 196 -1.25 -6.28 -14.14
N LEU A 197 -2.56 -6.46 -14.32
CA LEU A 197 -3.39 -7.44 -13.60
C LEU A 197 -3.82 -8.61 -14.49
N SER A 198 -3.25 -8.74 -15.70
CA SER A 198 -3.67 -9.72 -16.72
C SER A 198 -3.48 -11.18 -16.27
N HIS A 199 -2.58 -11.44 -15.32
CA HIS A 199 -2.29 -12.76 -14.77
C HIS A 199 -3.07 -13.07 -13.49
N ASN A 200 -3.75 -12.08 -12.89
CA ASN A 200 -4.48 -12.21 -11.63
C ASN A 200 -5.95 -12.55 -11.91
N THR A 201 -6.20 -13.66 -12.61
CA THR A 201 -7.55 -14.07 -13.07
C THR A 201 -8.49 -14.46 -11.92
N GLU A 202 -7.96 -14.67 -10.72
CA GLU A 202 -8.73 -14.95 -9.49
C GLU A 202 -9.16 -13.68 -8.74
N LEU A 203 -8.80 -12.48 -9.23
CA LEU A 203 -9.09 -11.22 -8.56
C LEU A 203 -10.60 -10.97 -8.43
N ARG A 204 -11.05 -10.76 -7.19
CA ARG A 204 -12.44 -10.48 -6.81
C ARG A 204 -12.61 -9.04 -6.32
N SER A 205 -11.59 -8.47 -5.68
CA SER A 205 -11.64 -7.14 -5.10
C SER A 205 -10.42 -6.31 -5.53
N LEU A 206 -10.67 -5.15 -6.13
CA LEU A 206 -9.62 -4.23 -6.57
C LEU A 206 -9.82 -2.84 -5.98
N TRP A 207 -8.85 -2.38 -5.20
CA TRP A 207 -8.89 -1.09 -4.53
C TRP A 207 -7.64 -0.30 -4.92
N ILE A 208 -7.79 0.72 -5.75
CA ILE A 208 -6.70 1.64 -6.12
C ILE A 208 -7.17 3.06 -5.83
N THR A 209 -6.56 3.71 -4.84
CA THR A 209 -6.96 5.06 -4.46
C THR A 209 -5.77 5.99 -4.32
N ALA A 210 -5.90 7.24 -4.75
CA ALA A 210 -4.86 8.27 -4.59
C ALA A 210 -3.52 7.85 -5.22
N ALA A 211 -3.56 7.41 -6.48
CA ALA A 211 -2.39 7.02 -7.26
C ALA A 211 -2.49 7.61 -8.67
N PRO A 212 -1.38 8.06 -9.30
CA PRO A 212 -1.37 8.64 -10.64
C PRO A 212 -1.57 7.60 -11.76
N LEU A 213 -2.47 6.62 -11.54
CA LEU A 213 -2.75 5.54 -12.47
C LEU A 213 -3.48 6.09 -13.71
N LYS A 214 -2.88 5.93 -14.89
CA LYS A 214 -3.38 6.52 -16.15
C LYS A 214 -4.31 5.61 -16.95
N SER A 215 -4.18 4.31 -16.73
CA SER A 215 -4.96 3.29 -17.44
C SER A 215 -5.12 2.05 -16.57
N LEU A 216 -6.23 1.37 -16.73
CA LEU A 216 -6.52 0.12 -16.02
C LEU A 216 -7.21 -0.85 -16.98
N ASP A 217 -6.52 -1.95 -17.31
CA ASP A 217 -7.08 -3.05 -18.10
C ASP A 217 -7.55 -4.16 -17.15
N LEU A 218 -8.84 -4.50 -17.25
CA LEU A 218 -9.49 -5.54 -16.45
C LEU A 218 -10.06 -6.68 -17.32
N SER A 219 -9.64 -6.77 -18.58
CA SER A 219 -10.18 -7.72 -19.56
C SER A 219 -10.07 -9.20 -19.14
N ASN A 220 -9.08 -9.56 -18.31
CA ASN A 220 -8.86 -10.92 -17.82
C ASN A 220 -9.38 -11.17 -16.39
N ASN A 221 -10.01 -10.17 -15.77
CA ASN A 221 -10.45 -10.24 -14.36
C ASN A 221 -11.96 -10.51 -14.26
N ASP A 222 -12.45 -11.58 -14.91
CA ASP A 222 -13.88 -11.91 -15.01
C ASP A 222 -14.56 -12.23 -13.67
N LYS A 223 -13.75 -12.52 -12.63
CA LYS A 223 -14.21 -12.82 -11.26
C LYS A 223 -14.38 -11.59 -10.38
N LEU A 224 -14.18 -10.39 -10.91
CA LEU A 224 -14.27 -9.16 -10.14
C LEU A 224 -15.70 -8.96 -9.59
N GLU A 225 -15.79 -8.77 -8.27
CA GLU A 225 -17.01 -8.56 -7.49
C GLU A 225 -17.11 -7.13 -6.96
N ALA A 226 -15.97 -6.46 -6.78
CA ALA A 226 -15.88 -5.10 -6.27
C ALA A 226 -14.69 -4.35 -6.89
N ILE A 227 -14.93 -3.07 -7.20
CA ILE A 227 -13.88 -2.14 -7.64
C ILE A 227 -14.06 -0.77 -6.99
N VAL A 228 -13.01 -0.33 -6.31
CA VAL A 228 -12.85 1.04 -5.85
C VAL A 228 -11.61 1.61 -6.53
N CYS A 229 -11.80 2.43 -7.54
CA CYS A 229 -10.72 3.10 -8.25
C CYS A 229 -10.97 4.61 -8.22
N THR A 230 -10.41 5.32 -7.24
CA THR A 230 -10.75 6.74 -7.01
C THR A 230 -9.51 7.59 -6.87
N TRP A 231 -9.60 8.89 -7.17
CA TRP A 231 -8.43 9.78 -7.09
C TRP A 231 -7.26 9.27 -7.94
N THR A 232 -7.55 8.80 -9.15
CA THR A 232 -6.57 8.41 -10.15
C THR A 232 -6.66 9.27 -11.41
N GLU A 233 -5.82 8.98 -12.40
CA GLU A 233 -5.74 9.70 -13.68
C GLU A 233 -6.35 8.87 -14.84
N ILE A 234 -7.13 7.82 -14.54
CA ILE A 234 -7.79 7.04 -15.58
C ILE A 234 -8.83 7.90 -16.29
N ARG A 235 -8.84 7.79 -17.63
CA ARG A 235 -9.74 8.56 -18.49
C ARG A 235 -10.89 7.74 -19.04
N THR A 236 -10.71 6.42 -19.05
CA THR A 236 -11.68 5.45 -19.52
C THR A 236 -11.60 4.23 -18.63
N LEU A 237 -12.70 3.50 -18.53
CA LEU A 237 -12.71 2.21 -17.85
C LEU A 237 -13.75 1.31 -18.51
N ASP A 238 -13.35 0.07 -18.75
CA ASP A 238 -14.24 -0.97 -19.26
C ASP A 238 -14.57 -1.98 -18.16
N LEU A 239 -15.83 -2.01 -17.77
CA LEU A 239 -16.43 -2.95 -16.81
C LEU A 239 -17.41 -3.92 -17.47
N ARG A 240 -17.44 -3.98 -18.82
CA ARG A 240 -18.21 -5.01 -19.55
C ARG A 240 -17.65 -6.40 -19.27
N ASP A 241 -18.49 -7.40 -19.50
CA ASP A 241 -18.16 -8.80 -19.27
C ASP A 241 -17.66 -9.12 -17.84
N LYS A 242 -18.21 -8.43 -16.83
CA LYS A 242 -17.94 -8.68 -15.39
C LYS A 242 -19.18 -9.25 -14.70
N PRO A 243 -19.50 -10.56 -14.86
CA PRO A 243 -20.78 -11.13 -14.46
C PRO A 243 -21.02 -11.16 -12.95
N TYR A 244 -19.98 -11.00 -12.14
CA TYR A 244 -20.10 -10.99 -10.67
C TYR A 244 -20.08 -9.57 -10.07
N LEU A 245 -19.80 -8.54 -10.87
CA LEU A 245 -19.67 -7.17 -10.40
C LEU A 245 -21.06 -6.58 -10.14
N GLN A 246 -21.32 -6.20 -8.90
CA GLN A 246 -22.56 -5.53 -8.49
C GLN A 246 -22.32 -4.02 -8.43
N GLY A 247 -23.28 -3.23 -8.94
CA GLY A 247 -23.07 -1.78 -9.05
C GLY A 247 -22.78 -1.08 -7.71
N GLU A 248 -23.41 -1.53 -6.61
CA GLU A 248 -23.16 -1.03 -5.25
C GLU A 248 -21.72 -1.19 -4.75
N ASN A 249 -20.95 -2.07 -5.40
CA ASN A 249 -19.53 -2.31 -5.14
C ASN A 249 -18.61 -1.64 -6.17
N VAL A 250 -19.15 -0.72 -6.98
CA VAL A 250 -18.39 0.06 -7.97
C VAL A 250 -18.31 1.51 -7.52
N ASN A 251 -17.09 1.95 -7.21
CA ASN A 251 -16.79 3.35 -7.01
C ASN A 251 -15.58 3.75 -7.87
N VAL A 252 -15.87 4.51 -8.92
CA VAL A 252 -14.89 5.05 -9.87
C VAL A 252 -14.92 6.57 -9.93
N SER A 253 -15.33 7.18 -8.81
CA SER A 253 -15.46 8.63 -8.67
C SER A 253 -14.10 9.29 -8.47
N TYR A 254 -14.06 10.62 -8.67
CA TYR A 254 -12.85 11.43 -8.48
C TYR A 254 -11.68 11.07 -9.41
N ASN A 255 -11.98 10.56 -10.61
CA ASN A 255 -11.00 10.36 -11.68
C ASN A 255 -11.11 11.48 -12.73
N GLU A 256 -10.39 11.34 -13.84
CA GLU A 256 -10.45 12.22 -15.01
C GLU A 256 -11.20 11.56 -16.17
N MET A 257 -12.35 10.93 -15.91
CA MET A 257 -13.02 10.03 -16.86
C MET A 257 -13.95 10.76 -17.84
N ILE A 258 -13.92 10.32 -19.10
CA ILE A 258 -14.87 10.73 -20.14
C ILE A 258 -15.90 9.66 -20.49
N SER A 259 -15.60 8.41 -20.21
CA SER A 259 -16.46 7.27 -20.49
C SER A 259 -16.28 6.18 -19.45
N LEU A 260 -17.37 5.45 -19.20
CA LEU A 260 -17.40 4.26 -18.37
C LEU A 260 -18.24 3.23 -19.12
N HIS A 261 -17.57 2.22 -19.67
CA HIS A 261 -18.23 1.15 -20.40
C HIS A 261 -18.70 0.08 -19.41
N SER A 262 -19.98 -0.28 -19.44
CA SER A 262 -20.55 -1.16 -18.43
C SER A 262 -21.80 -1.90 -18.89
N ASP A 263 -21.87 -3.19 -18.57
CA ASP A 263 -23.08 -4.03 -18.72
C ASP A 263 -23.87 -4.17 -17.40
N ILE A 264 -23.48 -3.42 -16.36
CA ILE A 264 -24.16 -3.44 -15.06
C ILE A 264 -25.62 -2.99 -15.26
N PRO A 265 -26.62 -3.70 -14.69
CA PRO A 265 -28.02 -3.39 -14.93
C PRO A 265 -28.43 -1.97 -14.57
N HIS A 266 -29.36 -1.41 -15.36
CA HIS A 266 -29.94 -0.09 -15.12
C HIS A 266 -30.53 0.04 -13.72
N GLY A 267 -30.15 1.09 -12.99
CA GLY A 267 -30.67 1.43 -11.66
C GLY A 267 -29.83 0.88 -10.50
N SER A 268 -28.74 0.17 -10.77
CA SER A 268 -27.74 -0.15 -9.74
C SER A 268 -27.01 1.11 -9.26
N GLU A 269 -26.69 1.17 -7.97
CA GLU A 269 -25.98 2.30 -7.35
C GLU A 269 -24.49 2.30 -7.69
N VAL A 270 -24.13 2.69 -8.92
CA VAL A 270 -22.73 2.90 -9.32
C VAL A 270 -22.31 4.32 -8.95
N SER A 271 -21.24 4.45 -8.16
CA SER A 271 -20.63 5.75 -7.86
C SER A 271 -19.61 6.10 -8.93
N ALA A 272 -20.02 6.91 -9.91
CA ALA A 272 -19.18 7.36 -11.01
C ALA A 272 -19.41 8.85 -11.31
N TYR A 273 -18.61 9.72 -10.71
CA TYR A 273 -18.59 11.14 -11.07
C TYR A 273 -17.14 11.64 -11.18
N SER A 274 -16.86 12.36 -12.27
CA SER A 274 -15.59 13.05 -12.48
C SER A 274 -15.68 14.43 -11.84
N GLU A 275 -14.90 14.70 -10.79
CA GLU A 275 -14.73 16.07 -10.27
C GLU A 275 -13.55 16.79 -10.91
N ARG A 276 -12.67 16.05 -11.58
CA ARG A 276 -11.54 16.61 -12.33
C ARG A 276 -11.89 16.60 -13.80
N ALA A 277 -11.78 17.77 -14.42
CA ALA A 277 -11.88 17.89 -15.86
C ALA A 277 -10.53 17.48 -16.48
N ILE A 278 -10.59 16.73 -17.58
CA ILE A 278 -9.39 16.48 -18.39
C ILE A 278 -8.93 17.81 -18.98
N ASN A 279 -7.64 18.12 -18.90
CA ASN A 279 -7.06 19.21 -19.68
C ASN A 279 -6.63 18.68 -21.05
N VAL A 280 -7.12 19.34 -22.11
CA VAL A 280 -6.77 19.05 -23.50
C VAL A 280 -6.12 20.29 -24.10
N ASP A 281 -4.83 20.19 -24.36
CA ASP A 281 -4.08 21.23 -25.07
C ASP A 281 -4.24 21.05 -26.59
N LEU A 282 -4.57 22.13 -27.28
CA LEU A 282 -4.80 22.17 -28.71
C LEU A 282 -3.87 23.18 -29.38
N PRO A 283 -3.34 22.85 -30.57
CA PRO A 283 -2.55 23.80 -31.34
C PRO A 283 -3.41 24.97 -31.83
N CYS A 284 -2.72 26.05 -32.18
CA CYS A 284 -3.32 27.27 -32.73
C CYS A 284 -4.37 27.03 -33.82
N GLY A 285 -5.53 27.67 -33.64
CA GLY A 285 -6.61 27.68 -34.64
C GLY A 285 -7.50 26.44 -34.64
N GLU A 286 -7.22 25.44 -33.79
CA GLU A 286 -8.11 24.30 -33.62
C GLU A 286 -9.42 24.72 -32.94
N THR A 287 -10.53 24.37 -33.58
CA THR A 287 -11.88 24.70 -33.11
C THR A 287 -12.73 23.44 -32.90
N SER A 288 -12.13 22.26 -33.05
CA SER A 288 -12.81 20.98 -32.89
C SER A 288 -11.90 19.91 -32.29
N TYR A 289 -12.49 18.96 -31.57
CA TYR A 289 -11.76 17.85 -30.95
C TYR A 289 -12.60 16.58 -30.97
N ASP A 290 -12.06 15.51 -31.55
CA ASP A 290 -12.70 14.19 -31.53
C ASP A 290 -12.37 13.50 -30.20
N LEU A 291 -13.40 13.24 -29.38
CA LEU A 291 -13.28 12.55 -28.09
C LEU A 291 -12.70 11.14 -28.24
N ARG A 292 -12.76 10.54 -29.45
CA ARG A 292 -12.13 9.26 -29.76
C ARG A 292 -10.61 9.27 -29.65
N LYS A 293 -9.98 10.45 -29.61
CA LYS A 293 -8.55 10.59 -29.30
C LYS A 293 -8.22 10.25 -27.85
N ILE A 294 -9.19 10.36 -26.94
CA ILE A 294 -9.06 9.96 -25.53
C ILE A 294 -9.60 8.54 -25.34
N ASP A 295 -10.79 8.26 -25.89
CA ASP A 295 -11.43 6.94 -25.83
C ASP A 295 -11.85 6.46 -27.23
N PRO A 296 -11.06 5.61 -27.90
CA PRO A 296 -11.42 5.08 -29.21
C PRO A 296 -12.76 4.34 -29.27
N GLU A 297 -13.28 3.86 -28.14
CA GLU A 297 -14.53 3.11 -28.05
C GLU A 297 -15.73 3.96 -27.62
N ILE A 298 -15.54 5.28 -27.39
CA ILE A 298 -16.63 6.14 -26.94
C ILE A 298 -17.79 6.13 -27.94
N MET A 299 -18.98 5.86 -27.41
CA MET A 299 -20.19 5.75 -28.20
C MET A 299 -21.00 7.06 -28.13
N PRO A 300 -21.15 7.81 -29.24
CA PRO A 300 -21.82 9.11 -29.24
C PRO A 300 -23.25 9.08 -28.72
N GLN A 301 -23.97 7.97 -28.91
CA GLN A 301 -25.37 7.86 -28.47
C GLN A 301 -25.54 7.84 -26.95
N TYR A 302 -24.48 7.61 -26.18
CA TYR A 302 -24.51 7.65 -24.71
C TYR A 302 -24.12 9.02 -24.15
N ILE A 303 -23.66 9.95 -25.00
CA ILE A 303 -23.37 11.33 -24.61
C ILE A 303 -24.67 12.12 -24.55
N THR A 304 -25.03 12.58 -23.36
CA THR A 304 -26.23 13.38 -23.09
C THR A 304 -25.90 14.55 -22.17
N GLY A 305 -26.86 15.46 -21.92
CA GLY A 305 -26.67 16.52 -20.92
C GLY A 305 -25.51 17.48 -21.20
N VAL A 306 -25.13 17.67 -22.47
CA VAL A 306 -23.99 18.52 -22.87
C VAL A 306 -24.21 19.98 -22.46
N SER A 307 -23.19 20.58 -21.84
CA SER A 307 -23.15 21.98 -21.43
C SER A 307 -21.77 22.58 -21.69
N GLY A 308 -21.72 23.89 -21.94
CA GLY A 308 -20.47 24.61 -22.22
C GLY A 308 -19.94 24.44 -23.66
N GLY A 309 -20.64 23.68 -24.51
CA GLY A 309 -20.29 23.46 -25.91
C GLY A 309 -21.32 22.64 -26.69
N SER A 310 -20.91 22.12 -27.84
CA SER A 310 -21.67 21.14 -28.64
C SER A 310 -20.82 19.91 -28.92
N VAL A 311 -21.45 18.74 -28.82
CA VAL A 311 -20.87 17.45 -29.21
C VAL A 311 -21.77 16.81 -30.24
N GLU A 312 -21.25 16.53 -31.43
CA GLU A 312 -21.93 15.80 -32.50
C GLU A 312 -21.02 14.66 -32.97
N ASP A 313 -21.53 13.43 -32.98
CA ASP A 313 -20.75 12.24 -33.34
C ASP A 313 -19.39 12.13 -32.61
N ALA A 314 -19.40 12.36 -31.28
CA ALA A 314 -18.23 12.44 -30.40
C ALA A 314 -17.21 13.55 -30.76
N THR A 315 -17.52 14.43 -31.71
CA THR A 315 -16.72 15.60 -32.05
C THR A 315 -17.24 16.82 -31.30
N VAL A 316 -16.39 17.40 -30.46
CA VAL A 316 -16.60 18.72 -29.85
C VAL A 316 -16.33 19.78 -30.90
N SER A 317 -17.19 20.80 -30.97
CA SER A 317 -17.03 21.91 -31.92
C SER A 317 -17.19 23.27 -31.26
N GLY A 318 -16.62 24.30 -31.89
CA GLY A 318 -16.66 25.67 -31.37
C GLY A 318 -15.67 25.90 -30.22
N ILE A 319 -14.54 25.18 -30.23
CA ILE A 319 -13.53 25.27 -29.17
C ILE A 319 -12.82 26.62 -29.18
N TYR A 320 -12.60 27.16 -27.99
CA TYR A 320 -11.80 28.36 -27.70
C TYR A 320 -10.99 28.13 -26.42
N ASP A 321 -9.96 28.95 -26.19
CA ASP A 321 -9.08 28.84 -25.03
C ASP A 321 -9.86 29.02 -23.71
N GLY A 322 -9.70 28.09 -22.78
CA GLY A 322 -10.44 28.04 -21.51
C GLY A 322 -11.88 27.56 -21.63
N MET A 323 -12.26 26.93 -22.76
CA MET A 323 -13.60 26.33 -22.90
C MET A 323 -13.74 25.13 -21.95
N GLU A 324 -14.76 25.18 -21.09
CA GLU A 324 -15.16 24.07 -20.23
C GLU A 324 -16.37 23.34 -20.83
N LEU A 325 -16.18 22.09 -21.22
CA LEU A 325 -17.23 21.19 -21.69
C LEU A 325 -17.60 20.21 -20.59
N THR A 326 -18.88 20.10 -20.27
CA THR A 326 -19.39 19.01 -19.41
C THR A 326 -20.48 18.24 -20.12
N TYR A 327 -20.59 16.95 -19.82
CA TYR A 327 -21.65 16.10 -20.32
C TYR A 327 -21.86 14.91 -19.40
N THR A 328 -22.92 14.16 -19.66
CA THR A 328 -23.21 12.90 -19.00
C THR A 328 -23.01 11.76 -19.99
N TYR A 329 -22.24 10.74 -19.62
CA TYR A 329 -22.12 9.50 -20.35
C TYR A 329 -23.00 8.44 -19.67
N THR A 330 -24.04 7.98 -20.35
CA THR A 330 -25.00 7.02 -19.79
C THR A 330 -25.08 5.76 -20.65
N GLU A 331 -24.44 4.70 -20.20
CA GLU A 331 -24.48 3.38 -20.83
C GLU A 331 -25.18 2.39 -19.91
N ASN A 332 -26.19 1.68 -20.43
CA ASN A 332 -26.98 0.69 -19.69
C ASN A 332 -27.55 1.16 -18.34
N GLY A 333 -27.74 2.49 -18.17
CA GLY A 333 -28.25 3.11 -16.95
C GLY A 333 -27.18 3.46 -15.91
N VAL A 334 -25.92 3.07 -16.13
CA VAL A 334 -24.77 3.59 -15.40
C VAL A 334 -24.45 4.97 -15.95
N THR A 335 -24.31 5.95 -15.05
CA THR A 335 -24.18 7.35 -15.42
C THR A 335 -22.86 7.89 -14.88
N LEU A 336 -22.05 8.48 -15.78
CA LEU A 336 -20.83 9.20 -15.47
C LEU A 336 -21.02 10.69 -15.82
N ALA A 337 -20.69 11.58 -14.90
CA ALA A 337 -20.51 12.99 -15.23
C ALA A 337 -19.07 13.23 -15.69
N ALA A 338 -18.89 13.74 -16.91
CA ALA A 338 -17.59 14.01 -17.52
C ALA A 338 -17.36 15.52 -17.66
N GLY A 339 -16.10 15.93 -17.55
CA GLY A 339 -15.66 17.32 -17.73
C GLY A 339 -14.35 17.39 -18.52
N ILE A 340 -14.24 18.37 -19.41
CA ILE A 340 -13.05 18.64 -20.21
C ILE A 340 -12.82 20.14 -20.27
N VAL A 341 -11.58 20.58 -20.05
CA VAL A 341 -11.14 21.96 -20.30
C VAL A 341 -10.20 21.95 -21.49
N PHE A 342 -10.48 22.80 -22.46
CA PHE A 342 -9.63 22.99 -23.64
C PHE A 342 -8.75 24.22 -23.46
N HIS A 343 -7.45 24.06 -23.69
CA HIS A 343 -6.49 25.16 -23.77
C HIS A 343 -5.99 25.26 -25.20
N VAL A 344 -6.12 26.42 -25.83
CA VAL A 344 -5.68 26.63 -27.21
C VAL A 344 -4.43 27.51 -27.19
N GLU A 345 -3.36 27.07 -27.86
CA GLU A 345 -2.13 27.85 -27.94
C GLU A 345 -2.41 29.28 -28.43
N ASN A 346 -1.91 30.27 -27.69
CA ASN A 346 -2.15 31.70 -27.94
C ASN A 346 -1.05 32.35 -28.81
N ASP A 347 0.15 31.76 -28.87
CA ASP A 347 1.31 32.29 -29.63
C ASP A 347 1.43 31.61 -30.99
N CYS A 348 0.52 31.96 -31.89
CA CYS A 348 0.49 31.36 -33.22
C CYS A 348 1.63 31.92 -34.09
N PRO A 349 2.45 31.07 -34.76
CA PRO A 349 3.38 31.55 -35.76
C PRO A 349 2.59 32.29 -36.83
N ALA A 350 2.95 33.56 -37.07
CA ALA A 350 2.33 34.35 -38.13
C ALA A 350 2.35 33.53 -39.42
N GLU A 351 1.19 33.39 -40.08
CA GLU A 351 1.14 32.73 -41.38
C GLU A 351 2.20 33.37 -42.29
N PRO A 352 2.98 32.57 -43.04
CA PRO A 352 3.93 33.13 -43.98
C PRO A 352 3.13 34.01 -44.94
N SER A 353 3.34 35.32 -44.84
CA SER A 353 2.73 36.27 -45.76
C SER A 353 3.13 35.85 -47.17
N ASP A 354 2.14 35.48 -47.99
CA ASP A 354 2.29 35.32 -49.42
C ASP A 354 2.75 36.67 -50.02
N GLU A 355 4.05 36.93 -49.97
CA GLU A 355 4.67 37.95 -50.82
C GLU A 355 4.70 37.39 -52.23
N THR A 356 3.64 37.70 -52.97
CA THR A 356 3.60 37.62 -54.42
C THR A 356 4.87 38.24 -55.00
N GLY A 357 5.67 37.40 -55.66
CA GLY A 357 6.93 37.79 -56.29
C GLY A 357 6.76 38.96 -57.26
N GLY A 358 7.39 40.07 -56.89
CA GLY A 358 7.73 41.17 -57.78
C GLY A 358 9.25 41.20 -57.99
N ASP A 359 9.66 40.98 -59.23
CA ASP A 359 11.03 41.03 -59.75
C ASP A 359 11.72 42.37 -59.44
N GLY A 360 13.03 42.32 -59.16
CA GLY A 360 13.81 43.50 -58.76
C GLY A 360 15.27 43.20 -58.40
N THR A 361 16.08 43.01 -59.43
CA THR A 361 17.56 42.93 -59.42
C THR A 361 18.27 43.91 -58.49
N GLY A 362 19.30 43.48 -57.76
CA GLY A 362 20.22 44.39 -57.06
C GLY A 362 21.34 43.72 -56.28
N THR A 363 22.54 43.72 -56.87
CA THR A 363 23.83 43.25 -56.34
C THR A 363 24.30 43.95 -55.07
N GLY A 364 25.03 43.26 -54.18
CA GLY A 364 26.00 43.94 -53.31
C GLY A 364 26.45 43.24 -52.03
N SER A 365 27.68 42.72 -52.06
CA SER A 365 28.69 42.66 -50.99
C SER A 365 28.34 42.05 -49.62
N GLY A 366 29.06 40.98 -49.28
CA GLY A 366 29.12 40.46 -47.93
C GLY A 366 29.91 41.34 -46.96
N SER A 367 29.72 41.05 -45.67
CA SER A 367 30.75 41.25 -44.66
C SER A 367 30.51 40.25 -43.53
N VAL A 368 31.49 39.38 -43.36
CA VAL A 368 31.69 38.54 -42.19
C VAL A 368 32.10 39.47 -41.04
N ILE A 369 31.34 39.48 -39.95
CA ILE A 369 31.82 39.99 -38.67
C ILE A 369 31.77 38.85 -37.65
N THR A 370 32.98 38.39 -37.35
CA THR A 370 33.35 37.62 -36.17
C THR A 370 33.18 38.48 -34.92
N GLY A 371 32.50 37.94 -33.90
CA GLY A 371 32.43 38.52 -32.57
C GLY A 371 32.27 37.42 -31.54
N GLN A 372 33.39 36.85 -31.10
CA GLN A 372 33.51 36.25 -29.78
C GLN A 372 33.35 37.38 -28.77
N ASP A 373 32.41 37.25 -27.83
CA ASP A 373 32.76 37.62 -26.46
C ASP A 373 32.03 36.74 -25.43
N SER A 374 32.81 36.49 -24.40
CA SER A 374 32.60 35.63 -23.25
C SER A 374 31.61 36.20 -22.23
N GLY A 375 30.95 35.31 -21.49
CA GLY A 375 30.15 35.68 -20.33
C GLY A 375 29.54 34.45 -19.65
N THR A 376 30.29 33.87 -18.72
CA THR A 376 29.78 32.93 -17.71
C THR A 376 28.79 33.65 -16.80
N GLU A 377 27.58 33.11 -16.61
CA GLU A 377 26.85 33.22 -15.33
C GLU A 377 25.65 32.24 -15.30
N ASN A 378 25.75 31.30 -14.36
CA ASN A 378 24.72 30.61 -13.60
C ASN A 378 23.36 30.28 -14.26
N MET A 379 23.17 28.99 -14.48
CA MET A 379 21.87 28.32 -14.54
C MET A 379 21.25 28.34 -13.13
N GLU A 380 20.40 29.33 -12.85
CA GLU A 380 19.49 29.29 -11.70
C GLU A 380 18.23 28.50 -12.10
N LEU A 381 18.00 27.38 -11.40
CA LEU A 381 16.71 26.70 -11.33
C LEU A 381 15.73 27.64 -10.60
N PRO A 382 14.46 27.79 -11.05
CA PRO A 382 13.49 28.47 -10.21
C PRO A 382 13.09 27.54 -9.06
N ASP A 383 13.63 27.83 -7.88
CA ASP A 383 13.00 27.51 -6.60
C ASP A 383 11.64 28.21 -6.53
N SER A 384 10.56 27.44 -6.62
CA SER A 384 9.32 27.82 -5.95
C SER A 384 8.64 26.58 -5.38
N ILE A 385 9.08 26.26 -4.17
CA ILE A 385 8.33 25.51 -3.17
C ILE A 385 7.03 26.30 -2.94
N VAL A 386 5.92 25.84 -3.51
CA VAL A 386 4.60 26.20 -2.99
C VAL A 386 4.31 25.23 -1.86
N SER A 387 4.47 25.74 -0.65
CA SER A 387 3.94 25.16 0.58
C SER A 387 2.48 24.77 0.33
N ILE A 388 2.18 23.47 0.27
CA ILE A 388 0.80 23.01 0.30
C ILE A 388 0.28 23.33 1.70
N GLU A 389 -0.49 24.41 1.79
CA GLU A 389 -1.34 24.68 2.95
C GLU A 389 -2.16 23.44 3.26
N LYS A 390 -2.25 23.12 4.55
CA LYS A 390 -3.12 22.09 5.13
C LYS A 390 -4.38 21.90 4.29
N VAL A 391 -4.53 20.69 3.74
CA VAL A 391 -5.82 20.18 3.27
C VAL A 391 -6.85 20.47 4.38
N PRO A 392 -7.96 21.16 4.09
CA PRO A 392 -8.95 21.45 5.11
C PRO A 392 -9.46 20.13 5.68
N GLU A 393 -9.53 20.02 7.00
CA GLU A 393 -10.38 19.04 7.68
C GLU A 393 -11.83 19.34 7.25
N THR A 394 -12.21 18.86 6.07
CA THR A 394 -13.61 18.74 5.69
C THR A 394 -14.14 17.61 6.55
N GLY A 395 -15.10 17.94 7.42
CA GLY A 395 -15.82 17.01 8.27
C GLY A 395 -16.76 16.12 7.45
N ASP A 396 -16.25 15.51 6.38
CA ASP A 396 -16.97 14.54 5.60
C ASP A 396 -16.57 13.14 6.08
N ASN A 397 -17.52 12.47 6.70
CA ASN A 397 -17.30 11.19 7.35
C ASN A 397 -16.99 10.07 6.33
N THR A 398 -17.04 10.31 5.02
CA THR A 398 -16.93 9.33 3.93
C THR A 398 -15.55 8.68 3.79
N VAL A 399 -14.45 9.42 4.04
CA VAL A 399 -13.09 8.85 3.98
C VAL A 399 -12.88 7.81 5.09
N THR A 400 -13.53 7.99 6.23
CA THR A 400 -13.52 7.02 7.35
C THR A 400 -14.34 5.77 7.06
N TYR A 401 -15.32 5.82 6.13
CA TYR A 401 -16.09 4.63 5.73
C TYR A 401 -15.30 3.73 4.78
N ALA A 402 -14.50 4.29 3.88
CA ALA A 402 -13.60 3.49 3.05
C ALA A 402 -12.61 2.70 3.91
N ALA A 403 -12.00 3.33 4.93
CA ALA A 403 -11.11 2.67 5.88
C ALA A 403 -11.83 1.70 6.86
N ALA A 404 -13.09 1.95 7.23
CA ALA A 404 -13.87 1.04 8.07
C ALA A 404 -14.35 -0.22 7.31
N ILE A 405 -14.53 -0.13 6.00
CA ILE A 405 -14.86 -1.28 5.14
C ILE A 405 -13.62 -2.17 4.93
N ILE A 406 -12.39 -1.62 4.94
CA ILE A 406 -11.12 -2.39 4.95
C ILE A 406 -11.10 -3.42 6.11
N ALA A 407 -11.69 -3.09 7.27
CA ALA A 407 -11.72 -4.01 8.41
C ALA A 407 -12.86 -5.06 8.37
N CYS A 408 -13.98 -4.78 7.68
CA CYS A 408 -15.16 -5.66 7.73
C CYS A 408 -15.18 -6.75 6.64
N ILE A 409 -14.44 -6.58 5.54
CA ILE A 409 -14.44 -7.56 4.45
C ILE A 409 -13.26 -8.55 4.56
N VAL A 410 -12.16 -8.18 5.22
CA VAL A 410 -10.95 -9.02 5.32
C VAL A 410 -10.97 -9.99 6.52
N LEU A 411 -11.75 -9.72 7.57
CA LEU A 411 -11.81 -10.59 8.75
C LEU A 411 -13.22 -11.18 8.91
N GLY A 412 -13.42 -12.40 8.39
CA GLY A 412 -14.57 -13.23 8.70
C GLY A 412 -14.67 -13.50 10.20
N GLY A 413 -15.39 -12.65 10.93
CA GLY A 413 -15.62 -12.78 12.37
C GLY A 413 -16.47 -11.63 12.89
N ALA A 414 -17.67 -11.94 13.37
CA ALA A 414 -18.65 -10.98 13.89
C ALA A 414 -18.03 -10.00 14.91
N ALA A 415 -18.01 -8.70 14.59
CA ALA A 415 -17.74 -7.65 15.56
C ALA A 415 -18.86 -6.59 15.50
N THR A 416 -19.59 -6.49 16.60
CA THR A 416 -20.64 -5.52 16.85
C THR A 416 -20.03 -4.13 17.02
N VAL A 417 -20.45 -3.16 16.20
CA VAL A 417 -20.02 -1.75 16.30
C VAL A 417 -20.59 -1.14 17.59
N LEU A 418 -19.74 -0.91 18.59
CA LEU A 418 -20.05 -0.14 19.80
C LEU A 418 -19.42 1.26 19.67
N ILE A 419 -20.24 2.25 19.33
CA ILE A 419 -19.84 3.66 19.18
C ILE A 419 -19.61 4.28 20.58
N GLY A 420 -18.34 4.47 20.94
CA GLY A 420 -17.93 5.22 22.13
C GLY A 420 -17.68 6.70 21.82
N ALA A 421 -18.70 7.55 21.97
CA ALA A 421 -18.55 9.00 21.86
C ALA A 421 -17.71 9.58 23.02
N ARG A 422 -16.48 10.01 22.77
CA ARG A 422 -15.71 10.85 23.71
C ARG A 422 -15.96 12.33 23.42
N LYS A 423 -16.78 12.97 24.27
CA LYS A 423 -16.93 14.44 24.35
C LYS A 423 -15.58 15.09 24.64
N LYS A 424 -15.12 16.00 23.77
CA LYS A 424 -14.13 17.04 24.13
C LYS A 424 -14.71 17.90 25.26
N LYS A 425 -14.06 17.93 26.42
CA LYS A 425 -14.24 19.00 27.41
C LYS A 425 -13.30 20.13 27.00
N GLY A 426 -13.86 21.31 26.81
CA GLY A 426 -13.09 22.53 26.60
C GLY A 426 -12.36 22.97 27.87
N MET A 427 -11.24 23.65 27.65
CA MET A 427 -10.86 24.90 28.30
C MET A 427 -10.16 25.76 27.27
#